data_AF-A0A1C6U9J1-F1
#
_entry.id   AF-A0A1C6U9J1-F1
#
_cell.length_a   1.000
_cell.length_b   1.000
_cell.length_c   1.000
_cell.angle_alpha   90.00
_cell.angle_beta   90.00
_cell.angle_gamma   90.00
#
_symmetry.space_group_name_H-M   'P 1'
#
loop_
_entity.id
_entity.type
_entity.pdbx_description
1 polymer ?
#
loop_
_entity_poly.entity_id
_entity_poly.type
_entity_poly.pdbx_seq_one_letter_code
_entity_poly.pdbx_strand_id
1 'polypeptide(L)'
;MAAFVGLVGVVLGALLSAVATYLTTRSTKRLDLEHSYDRALRDKRLESYQQLFHISKCLPRYWRPTEVPTRQDLRRFRQNFHDWYFGESAGGMFLTVAAKDVYIRLLNSLAQAIPDDRDACEQPLHADESHALRALASELRHQLSADVGAAATTINILPKVTRWSGPAKVRRSCTRPGSVQRCAGVYSASRTTHERLAEPTPPIFLATSRAR
;
A
#
# COMPACT_ATOMS: atom_id res chain seq x y z
N MET A 1 42.09 -7.25 -54.22
CA MET A 1 41.87 -7.81 -52.88
C MET A 1 41.34 -6.78 -51.87
N ALA A 2 41.95 -5.60 -51.73
CA ALA A 2 41.52 -4.58 -50.75
C ALA A 2 40.06 -4.11 -50.87
N ALA A 3 39.54 -3.91 -52.09
CA ALA A 3 38.16 -3.45 -52.30
C ALA A 3 37.09 -4.46 -51.85
N PHE A 4 37.36 -5.76 -51.98
CA PHE A 4 36.44 -6.82 -51.56
C PHE A 4 36.30 -6.88 -50.03
N VAL A 5 37.41 -6.72 -49.31
CA VAL A 5 37.42 -6.67 -47.84
C VAL A 5 36.59 -5.48 -47.32
N GLY A 6 36.68 -4.31 -47.98
CA GLY A 6 35.87 -3.15 -47.65
C GLY A 6 34.36 -3.38 -47.83
N LEU A 7 33.96 -3.99 -48.96
CA LEU A 7 32.54 -4.26 -49.25
C LEU A 7 31.92 -5.24 -48.25
N VAL A 8 32.64 -6.32 -47.91
CA VAL A 8 32.19 -7.29 -46.90
C VAL A 8 32.02 -6.62 -45.53
N GLY A 9 32.93 -5.72 -45.14
CA GLY A 9 32.83 -4.96 -43.91
C GLY A 9 31.59 -4.07 -43.84
N VAL A 10 31.26 -3.37 -44.94
CA VAL A 10 30.07 -2.51 -45.02
C VAL A 10 28.78 -3.33 -44.89
N VAL A 11 28.68 -4.47 -45.59
CA VAL A 11 27.50 -5.34 -45.54
C VAL A 11 27.31 -5.93 -44.14
N LEU A 12 28.39 -6.44 -43.52
CA LEU A 12 28.33 -6.97 -42.15
C LEU A 12 27.98 -5.87 -41.14
N GLY A 13 28.57 -4.69 -41.27
CA GLY A 13 28.27 -3.54 -40.41
C GLY A 13 26.80 -3.12 -40.52
N ALA A 14 26.25 -3.06 -41.74
CA ALA A 14 24.84 -2.76 -41.97
C ALA A 14 23.92 -3.83 -41.35
N LEU A 15 24.25 -5.11 -41.51
CA LEU A 15 23.46 -6.22 -40.97
C LEU A 15 23.47 -6.20 -39.44
N LEU A 16 24.65 -6.04 -38.81
CA LEU A 16 24.77 -5.93 -37.36
C LEU A 16 24.01 -4.71 -36.82
N SER A 17 24.07 -3.57 -37.50
CA SER A 17 23.33 -2.36 -37.13
C SER A 17 21.82 -2.55 -37.23
N ALA A 18 21.34 -3.26 -38.26
CA ALA A 18 19.93 -3.58 -38.42
C ALA A 18 19.44 -4.51 -37.29
N VAL A 19 20.21 -5.55 -36.95
CA VAL A 19 19.89 -6.45 -35.82
C VAL A 19 19.87 -5.69 -34.50
N ALA A 20 20.89 -4.86 -34.23
CA ALA A 20 20.94 -4.04 -33.02
C ALA A 20 19.73 -3.09 -32.93
N THR A 21 19.39 -2.41 -34.02
CA THR A 21 18.24 -1.50 -34.09
C THR A 21 16.92 -2.24 -33.83
N TYR A 22 16.74 -3.43 -34.37
CA TYR A 22 15.54 -4.24 -34.13
C TYR A 22 15.41 -4.66 -32.67
N LEU A 23 16.49 -5.13 -32.04
CA LEU A 23 16.49 -5.51 -30.62
C LEU A 23 16.21 -4.32 -29.71
N THR A 24 16.85 -3.17 -29.96
CA THR A 24 16.58 -1.93 -29.22
C THR A 24 15.13 -1.51 -29.36
N THR A 25 14.60 -1.45 -30.60
CA THR A 25 13.19 -1.08 -30.85
C THR A 25 12.22 -2.01 -30.13
N ARG A 26 12.49 -3.31 -30.13
CA ARG A 26 11.66 -4.31 -29.44
C ARG A 26 11.69 -4.12 -27.92
N SER A 27 12.86 -3.80 -27.36
CA SER A 27 13.03 -3.53 -25.93
C SER A 27 12.28 -2.27 -25.51
N THR A 28 12.46 -1.17 -26.24
CA THR A 28 11.77 0.11 -25.97
C THR A 28 10.26 -0.06 -26.00
N LYS A 29 9.71 -0.78 -26.98
CA LYS A 29 8.25 -1.04 -27.04
C LYS A 29 7.71 -1.81 -25.84
N ARG A 30 8.49 -2.72 -25.25
CA ARG A 30 8.07 -3.46 -24.05
C ARG A 30 8.05 -2.55 -22.82
N LEU A 31 9.12 -1.77 -22.63
CA LEU A 31 9.21 -0.81 -21.54
C LEU A 31 8.12 0.26 -21.65
N ASP A 32 7.83 0.75 -22.86
CA ASP A 32 6.77 1.73 -23.09
C ASP A 32 5.39 1.16 -22.75
N LEU A 33 5.13 -0.12 -23.07
CA LEU A 33 3.88 -0.79 -22.70
C LEU A 33 3.74 -0.91 -21.17
N GLU A 34 4.78 -1.37 -20.49
CA GLU A 34 4.80 -1.46 -19.02
C GLU A 34 4.59 -0.09 -18.37
N HIS A 35 5.33 0.93 -18.80
CA HIS A 35 5.18 2.30 -18.32
C HIS A 35 3.78 2.87 -18.61
N SER A 36 3.22 2.61 -19.79
CA SER A 36 1.88 3.08 -20.15
C SER A 36 0.79 2.41 -19.31
N TYR A 37 0.94 1.12 -19.01
CA TYR A 37 0.05 0.37 -18.14
C TYR A 37 0.10 0.90 -16.71
N ASP A 38 1.31 1.10 -16.17
CA ASP A 38 1.49 1.62 -14.82
C ASP A 38 0.95 3.05 -14.67
N ARG A 39 1.18 3.90 -15.68
CA ARG A 39 0.60 5.25 -15.71
C ARG A 39 -0.92 5.20 -15.73
N ALA A 40 -1.51 4.41 -16.64
CA ALA A 40 -2.97 4.28 -16.73
C ALA A 40 -3.60 3.73 -15.43
N LEU A 41 -2.94 2.78 -14.76
CA LEU A 41 -3.38 2.26 -13.47
C LEU A 41 -3.29 3.31 -12.37
N ARG A 42 -2.20 4.09 -12.34
CA ARG A 42 -2.00 5.18 -11.38
C ARG A 42 -3.04 6.28 -11.56
N ASP A 43 -3.36 6.64 -12.79
CA ASP A 43 -4.34 7.69 -13.09
C ASP A 43 -5.75 7.27 -12.63
N LYS A 44 -6.15 6.01 -12.90
CA LYS A 44 -7.42 5.46 -12.41
C LYS A 44 -7.49 5.37 -10.88
N ARG A 45 -6.37 5.00 -10.24
CA ARG A 45 -6.25 5.01 -8.76
C ARG A 45 -6.42 6.41 -8.21
N LEU A 46 -5.75 7.39 -8.80
CA LEU A 46 -5.81 8.78 -8.35
C LEU A 46 -7.25 9.31 -8.37
N GLU A 47 -7.98 9.09 -9.46
CA GLU A 47 -9.39 9.47 -9.57
C GLU A 47 -10.26 8.80 -8.50
N SER A 48 -10.15 7.47 -8.39
CA SER A 48 -10.90 6.68 -7.39
C SER A 48 -10.59 7.12 -5.96
N TYR A 49 -9.31 7.40 -5.67
CA TYR A 49 -8.84 7.78 -4.35
C TYR A 49 -9.26 9.20 -3.99
N GLN A 50 -9.30 10.12 -4.96
CA GLN A 50 -9.85 11.45 -4.75
C GLN A 50 -11.31 11.34 -4.29
N GLN A 51 -12.14 10.52 -4.93
CA GLN A 51 -13.53 10.32 -4.52
C GLN A 51 -13.62 9.77 -3.09
N LEU A 52 -12.85 8.73 -2.75
CA LEU A 52 -12.80 8.17 -1.41
C LEU A 52 -12.35 9.20 -0.36
N PHE A 53 -11.35 10.01 -0.70
CA PHE A 53 -10.86 11.08 0.16
C PHE A 53 -11.96 12.11 0.45
N HIS A 54 -12.75 12.49 -0.56
CA HIS A 54 -13.88 13.39 -0.38
C HIS A 54 -14.99 12.77 0.49
N ILE A 55 -15.28 11.48 0.34
CA ILE A 55 -16.25 10.79 1.21
C ILE A 55 -15.75 10.74 2.65
N SER A 56 -14.45 10.50 2.85
CA SER A 56 -13.84 10.44 4.18
C SER A 56 -13.87 11.75 4.97
N LYS A 57 -14.28 12.87 4.35
CA LYS A 57 -14.45 14.17 5.03
C LYS A 57 -15.46 14.11 6.19
N CYS A 58 -16.38 13.14 6.19
CA CYS A 58 -17.31 12.91 7.29
C CYS A 58 -16.61 12.46 8.60
N LEU A 59 -15.38 11.97 8.49
CA LEU A 59 -14.52 11.57 9.62
C LEU A 59 -13.27 12.48 9.69
N PRO A 60 -13.43 13.76 10.05
CA PRO A 60 -12.32 14.69 10.22
C PRO A 60 -11.37 14.23 11.33
N ARG A 61 -10.14 14.77 11.32
CA ARG A 61 -9.13 14.46 12.35
C ARG A 61 -9.61 14.85 13.76
N TYR A 62 -10.35 15.94 13.87
CA TYR A 62 -10.94 16.45 15.10
C TYR A 62 -12.37 16.88 14.80
N TRP A 63 -13.33 16.40 15.60
CA TRP A 63 -14.67 16.99 15.63
C TRP A 63 -14.67 18.20 16.54
N ARG A 64 -15.47 19.20 16.20
CA ARG A 64 -15.82 20.22 17.18
C ARG A 64 -16.72 19.58 18.25
N PRO A 65 -16.67 20.03 19.51
CA PRO A 65 -17.50 19.47 20.58
C PRO A 65 -19.01 19.45 20.25
N THR A 66 -19.48 20.41 19.43
CA THR A 66 -20.87 20.54 19.00
C THR A 66 -21.21 19.74 17.73
N GLU A 67 -20.22 19.12 17.09
CA GLU A 67 -20.35 18.45 15.78
C GLU A 67 -20.05 16.94 15.90
N VAL A 68 -20.17 16.36 17.10
CA VAL A 68 -20.00 14.91 17.28
C VAL A 68 -21.16 14.20 16.57
N PRO A 69 -20.88 13.29 15.62
CA PRO A 69 -21.92 12.62 14.86
C PRO A 69 -22.75 11.71 15.75
N THR A 70 -24.03 11.59 15.39
CA THR A 70 -24.94 10.61 16.00
C THR A 70 -24.68 9.22 15.43
N ARG A 71 -25.23 8.17 16.07
CA ARG A 71 -25.18 6.81 15.52
C ARG A 71 -25.91 6.69 14.17
N GLN A 72 -26.95 7.51 13.96
CA GLN A 72 -27.63 7.58 12.66
C GLN A 72 -26.69 8.11 11.56
N ASP A 73 -25.87 9.12 11.86
CA ASP A 73 -24.88 9.63 10.91
C ASP A 73 -23.84 8.57 10.53
N LEU A 74 -23.41 7.73 11.48
CA LEU A 74 -22.50 6.62 11.20
C LEU A 74 -23.10 5.60 10.22
N ARG A 75 -24.41 5.32 10.30
CA ARG A 75 -25.10 4.47 9.32
C ARG A 75 -25.01 5.07 7.91
N ARG A 76 -25.24 6.38 7.79
CA ARG A 76 -25.10 7.10 6.51
C ARG A 76 -23.65 7.05 6.01
N PHE A 77 -22.67 7.25 6.89
CA PHE A 77 -21.26 7.18 6.50
C PHE A 77 -20.88 5.80 5.99
N ARG A 78 -21.26 4.74 6.73
CA ARG A 78 -21.03 3.35 6.33
C ARG A 78 -21.65 3.05 4.96
N GLN A 79 -22.88 3.52 4.73
CA GLN A 79 -23.55 3.36 3.44
C GLN A 79 -22.78 4.08 2.32
N ASN A 80 -22.39 5.33 2.52
CA ASN A 80 -21.61 6.09 1.53
C ASN A 80 -20.28 5.40 1.16
N PHE A 81 -19.57 4.84 2.15
CA PHE A 81 -18.36 4.06 1.88
C PHE A 81 -18.68 2.78 1.11
N HIS A 82 -19.70 2.03 1.53
CA HIS A 82 -20.14 0.82 0.85
C HIS A 82 -20.54 1.08 -0.61
N ASP A 83 -21.33 2.12 -0.86
CA ASP A 83 -21.77 2.53 -2.18
C ASP A 83 -20.60 2.98 -3.04
N TRP A 84 -19.58 3.63 -2.47
CA TRP A 84 -18.37 3.92 -3.22
C TRP A 84 -17.57 2.66 -3.60
N TYR A 85 -17.51 1.68 -2.69
CA TYR A 85 -16.74 0.45 -2.92
C TYR A 85 -17.39 -0.45 -3.98
N PHE A 86 -18.72 -0.59 -3.93
CA PHE A 86 -19.50 -1.48 -4.81
C PHE A 86 -20.33 -0.76 -5.88
N GLY A 87 -20.26 0.57 -5.94
CA GLY A 87 -21.04 1.37 -6.87
C GLY A 87 -20.56 1.23 -8.31
N GLU A 88 -21.14 2.04 -9.19
CA GLU A 88 -20.91 1.98 -10.64
C GLU A 88 -19.44 2.16 -11.04
N SER A 89 -18.69 2.99 -10.30
CA SER A 89 -17.26 3.20 -10.54
C SER A 89 -16.37 2.07 -9.99
N ALA A 90 -16.94 1.14 -9.22
CA ALA A 90 -16.25 0.03 -8.57
C ALA A 90 -14.94 0.47 -7.88
N GLY A 91 -14.97 1.57 -7.13
CA GLY A 91 -13.78 2.21 -6.56
C GLY A 91 -12.91 1.28 -5.70
N GLY A 92 -13.54 0.27 -5.08
CA GLY A 92 -12.86 -0.76 -4.31
C GLY A 92 -11.85 -1.61 -5.10
N MET A 93 -12.00 -1.72 -6.42
CA MET A 93 -11.09 -2.49 -7.29
C MET A 93 -9.69 -1.87 -7.40
N PHE A 94 -9.59 -0.55 -7.21
CA PHE A 94 -8.34 0.17 -7.36
C PHE A 94 -7.48 0.22 -6.10
N LEU A 95 -8.03 -0.19 -4.95
CA LEU A 95 -7.32 -0.21 -3.67
C LEU A 95 -6.15 -1.20 -3.71
N THR A 96 -4.99 -0.77 -3.20
CA THR A 96 -3.91 -1.69 -2.86
C THR A 96 -4.32 -2.58 -1.69
N VAL A 97 -3.62 -3.69 -1.49
CA VAL A 97 -3.87 -4.61 -0.36
C VAL A 97 -3.82 -3.85 0.98
N ALA A 98 -2.78 -3.02 1.18
CA ALA A 98 -2.61 -2.24 2.40
C ALA A 98 -3.76 -1.24 2.61
N ALA A 99 -4.15 -0.47 1.59
CA ALA A 99 -5.26 0.47 1.70
C ALA A 99 -6.60 -0.25 1.95
N LYS A 100 -6.80 -1.40 1.31
CA LYS A 100 -7.99 -2.24 1.48
C LYS A 100 -8.10 -2.79 2.91
N ASP A 101 -7.00 -3.24 3.51
CA ASP A 101 -7.01 -3.73 4.89
C ASP A 101 -7.45 -2.63 5.86
N VAL A 102 -6.91 -1.42 5.70
CA VAL A 102 -7.32 -0.27 6.53
C VAL A 102 -8.79 0.09 6.31
N TYR A 103 -9.23 0.09 5.06
CA TYR A 103 -10.61 0.37 4.67
C TYR A 103 -11.60 -0.61 5.32
N ILE A 104 -11.32 -1.93 5.27
CA ILE A 104 -12.18 -2.94 5.88
C ILE A 104 -12.21 -2.81 7.40
N ARG A 105 -11.07 -2.53 8.05
CA ARG A 105 -11.06 -2.24 9.50
C ARG A 105 -11.92 -1.04 9.85
N LEU A 106 -11.87 0.02 9.04
CA LEU A 106 -12.72 1.20 9.23
C LEU A 106 -14.21 0.85 9.11
N LEU A 107 -14.61 0.11 8.08
CA LEU A 107 -15.99 -0.34 7.92
C LEU A 107 -16.47 -1.24 9.08
N ASN A 108 -15.62 -2.16 9.54
CA ASN A 108 -15.93 -3.02 10.67
C ASN A 108 -16.09 -2.22 11.97
N SER A 109 -15.21 -1.23 12.20
CA SER A 109 -15.32 -0.32 13.35
C SER A 109 -16.58 0.54 13.28
N LEU A 110 -16.97 1.02 12.08
CA LEU A 110 -18.25 1.71 11.89
C LEU A 110 -19.43 0.79 12.19
N ALA A 111 -19.40 -0.47 11.74
CA ALA A 111 -20.45 -1.44 12.00
C ALA A 111 -20.59 -1.76 13.50
N GLN A 112 -19.48 -1.93 14.21
CA GLN A 112 -19.48 -2.16 15.67
C GLN A 112 -20.01 -0.96 16.46
N ALA A 113 -19.73 0.26 15.97
CA ALA A 113 -20.22 1.49 16.57
C ALA A 113 -21.69 1.79 16.23
N ILE A 114 -22.40 0.95 15.47
CA ILE A 114 -23.82 1.16 15.18
C ILE A 114 -24.63 0.17 16.04
N PRO A 115 -25.42 0.65 17.02
CA PRO A 115 -26.27 -0.24 17.81
C PRO A 115 -27.40 -0.82 16.95
N ASP A 116 -27.85 -2.02 17.30
CA ASP A 116 -29.03 -2.65 16.71
C ASP A 116 -30.34 -1.98 17.19
N ASP A 117 -30.29 -1.35 18.36
CA ASP A 117 -31.42 -0.62 18.95
C ASP A 117 -31.71 0.69 18.19
N ARG A 118 -32.99 0.94 17.89
CA ARG A 118 -33.45 2.17 17.24
C ARG A 118 -33.41 3.37 18.18
N ASP A 119 -33.66 3.17 19.47
CA ASP A 119 -33.73 4.28 20.43
C ASP A 119 -32.34 4.84 20.75
N ALA A 120 -31.29 4.04 20.54
CA ALA A 120 -29.89 4.46 20.66
C ALA A 120 -29.37 5.27 19.45
N CYS A 121 -30.18 5.49 18.40
CA CYS A 121 -29.72 6.13 17.16
C CYS A 121 -29.34 7.61 17.30
N GLU A 122 -30.02 8.32 18.20
CA GLU A 122 -29.80 9.76 18.46
C GLU A 122 -28.66 10.02 19.45
N GLN A 123 -28.14 8.97 20.10
CA GLN A 123 -27.07 9.13 21.05
C GLN A 123 -25.77 9.55 20.35
N PRO A 124 -25.02 10.53 20.90
CA PRO A 124 -23.72 10.88 20.37
C PRO A 124 -22.75 9.71 20.54
N LEU A 125 -21.76 9.64 19.64
CA LEU A 125 -20.71 8.62 19.68
C LEU A 125 -19.84 8.75 20.94
N HIS A 126 -19.46 7.62 21.56
CA HIS A 126 -18.56 7.63 22.71
C HIS A 126 -17.16 8.17 22.32
N ALA A 127 -16.45 8.79 23.25
CA ALA A 127 -15.16 9.42 23.00
C ALA A 127 -14.09 8.43 22.48
N ASP A 128 -14.07 7.21 23.00
CA ASP A 128 -13.11 6.18 22.60
C ASP A 128 -13.38 5.65 21.18
N GLU A 129 -14.65 5.39 20.85
CA GLU A 129 -15.06 4.97 19.50
C GLU A 129 -14.82 6.08 18.48
N SER A 130 -15.12 7.33 18.86
CA SER A 130 -14.77 8.53 18.10
C SER A 130 -13.29 8.55 17.75
N HIS A 131 -12.43 8.34 18.76
CA HIS A 131 -10.98 8.37 18.56
C HIS A 131 -10.52 7.22 17.64
N ALA A 132 -11.04 6.01 17.84
CA ALA A 132 -10.70 4.85 17.01
C ALA A 132 -11.08 5.05 15.54
N LEU A 133 -12.29 5.53 15.27
CA LEU A 133 -12.75 5.81 13.90
C LEU A 133 -11.92 6.89 13.23
N ARG A 134 -11.59 7.98 13.94
CA ARG A 134 -10.76 9.07 13.40
C ARG A 134 -9.33 8.62 13.13
N ALA A 135 -8.77 7.77 13.98
CA ALA A 135 -7.45 7.18 13.78
C ALA A 135 -7.43 6.31 12.51
N LEU A 136 -8.43 5.43 12.32
CA LEU A 136 -8.57 4.61 11.12
C LEU A 136 -8.79 5.42 9.86
N ALA A 137 -9.61 6.48 9.91
CA ALA A 137 -9.83 7.38 8.77
C ALA A 137 -8.57 8.20 8.42
N SER A 138 -7.76 8.58 9.42
CA SER A 138 -6.47 9.22 9.20
C SER A 138 -5.47 8.26 8.56
N GLU A 139 -5.40 7.02 9.06
CA GLU A 139 -4.55 5.97 8.50
C GLU A 139 -4.94 5.64 7.06
N LEU A 140 -6.24 5.55 6.76
CA LEU A 140 -6.73 5.33 5.41
C LEU A 140 -6.25 6.43 4.47
N ARG A 141 -6.46 7.70 4.83
CA ARG A 141 -5.99 8.85 4.02
C ARG A 141 -4.48 8.86 3.83
N HIS A 142 -3.73 8.42 4.83
CA HIS A 142 -2.27 8.27 4.72
C HIS A 142 -1.90 7.19 3.71
N GLN A 143 -2.49 5.99 3.79
CA GLN A 143 -2.24 4.90 2.83
C GLN A 143 -2.63 5.29 1.40
N LEU A 144 -3.77 5.96 1.20
CA LEU A 144 -4.17 6.47 -0.12
C LEU A 144 -3.14 7.44 -0.70
N SER A 145 -2.59 8.32 0.15
CA SER A 145 -1.55 9.29 -0.25
C SER A 145 -0.20 8.61 -0.53
N ALA A 146 0.13 7.55 0.21
CA ALA A 146 1.34 6.76 0.01
C ALA A 146 1.29 6.00 -1.32
N ASP A 147 0.17 5.34 -1.62
CA ASP A 147 -0.08 4.59 -2.84
C ASP A 147 0.04 5.42 -4.13
N VAL A 148 -0.43 6.68 -4.11
CA VAL A 148 -0.28 7.59 -5.27
C VAL A 148 1.10 8.25 -5.33
N GLY A 149 1.99 7.94 -4.37
CA GLY A 149 3.34 8.48 -4.27
C GLY A 149 3.40 9.92 -3.75
N ALA A 150 2.30 10.48 -3.24
CA ALA A 150 2.27 11.83 -2.67
C ALA A 150 2.96 11.89 -1.30
N ALA A 151 2.93 10.80 -0.52
CA ALA A 151 3.62 10.74 0.77
C ALA A 151 5.09 10.28 0.67
N ALA A 152 5.54 9.80 -0.49
CA ALA A 152 6.88 9.24 -0.68
C ALA A 152 7.98 10.30 -0.93
N THR A 153 7.70 11.60 -0.72
CA THR A 153 8.61 12.69 -1.12
C THR A 153 9.90 12.80 -0.29
N THR A 154 10.08 12.00 0.76
CA THR A 154 11.26 12.11 1.62
C THR A 154 11.81 10.72 1.93
N ILE A 155 12.62 10.10 1.07
CA ILE A 155 13.86 9.31 1.35
C ILE A 155 14.34 8.69 0.00
N ASN A 156 14.88 9.48 -0.95
CA ASN A 156 15.77 8.92 -2.00
C ASN A 156 16.56 9.98 -2.81
N ILE A 157 16.51 11.26 -2.42
CA ILE A 157 17.34 12.32 -3.05
C ILE A 157 18.61 12.60 -2.24
N LEU A 158 18.87 11.89 -1.14
CA LEU A 158 20.24 11.81 -0.66
C LEU A 158 20.93 10.71 -1.49
N PRO A 159 21.87 11.06 -2.40
CA PRO A 159 22.77 10.04 -2.92
C PRO A 159 23.33 9.32 -1.70
N LYS A 160 23.41 8.00 -1.77
CA LYS A 160 24.06 7.16 -0.78
C LYS A 160 25.47 7.72 -0.58
N VAL A 161 25.64 8.66 0.35
CA VAL A 161 26.95 9.23 0.67
C VAL A 161 27.71 8.02 1.17
N THR A 162 28.59 7.52 0.31
CA THR A 162 29.53 6.46 0.65
C THR A 162 30.15 6.88 1.96
N ARG A 163 29.79 6.14 3.02
CA ARG A 163 30.32 6.29 4.37
C ARG A 163 31.83 6.47 4.23
N TRP A 164 32.30 7.70 4.45
CA TRP A 164 33.72 8.02 4.43
C TRP A 164 34.35 7.31 5.63
N SER A 165 35.15 6.29 5.35
CA SER A 165 35.94 5.54 6.32
C SER A 165 37.10 6.40 6.79
N GLY A 166 36.81 7.41 7.62
CA GLY A 166 37.85 8.17 8.30
C GLY A 166 38.69 7.25 9.20
N PRO A 167 39.99 7.54 9.39
CA PRO A 167 40.89 6.67 10.14
C PRO A 167 40.44 6.52 11.60
N ALA A 168 40.50 5.28 12.08
CA ALA A 168 40.11 4.87 13.41
C ALA A 168 40.78 5.72 14.49
N LYS A 169 40.02 6.61 15.13
CA LYS A 169 40.45 7.26 16.37
C LYS A 169 40.40 6.23 17.51
N VAL A 170 41.59 5.90 17.98
CA VAL A 170 41.92 5.19 19.22
C VAL A 170 40.99 5.62 20.35
N ARG A 171 40.15 4.69 20.83
CA ARG A 171 39.37 4.86 22.05
C ARG A 171 40.32 4.86 23.24
N ARG A 172 40.44 6.01 23.91
CA ARG A 172 40.97 6.05 25.28
C ARG A 172 39.89 5.52 26.22
N SER A 173 40.24 4.49 26.97
CA SER A 173 39.50 3.92 28.08
C SER A 173 39.44 4.93 29.23
N CYS A 174 38.24 5.38 29.60
CA CYS A 174 38.00 5.94 30.92
C CYS A 174 37.35 4.85 31.78
N THR A 175 38.17 4.23 32.61
CA THR A 175 37.78 3.41 33.76
C THR A 175 37.04 4.30 34.76
N ARG A 176 35.78 3.98 35.06
CA ARG A 176 35.04 4.55 36.19
C ARG A 176 34.74 3.40 37.15
N PRO A 177 35.25 3.41 38.40
CA PRO A 177 34.96 2.39 39.39
C PRO A 177 33.73 2.76 40.25
N GLY A 178 32.95 1.73 40.59
CA GLY A 178 31.87 1.77 41.59
C GLY A 178 30.52 2.22 41.03
N SER A 179 29.38 1.57 41.30
CA SER A 179 29.06 0.44 42.16
C SER A 179 27.62 0.01 41.85
N VAL A 180 27.41 -1.30 41.77
CA VAL A 180 26.25 -2.08 42.26
C VAL A 180 24.85 -1.45 42.17
N GLN A 181 24.00 -1.95 41.27
CA GLN A 181 22.66 -2.40 41.65
C GLN A 181 22.11 -3.42 40.64
N ARG A 182 21.69 -4.57 41.17
CA ARG A 182 21.04 -5.68 40.47
C ARG A 182 19.65 -5.26 39.98
N CYS A 183 19.34 -5.53 38.72
CA CYS A 183 17.98 -5.91 38.31
C CYS A 183 18.10 -7.12 37.38
N ALA A 184 17.83 -8.30 37.93
CA ALA A 184 17.57 -9.50 37.18
C ALA A 184 16.19 -9.33 36.51
N GLY A 185 16.17 -9.13 35.20
CA GLY A 185 14.97 -9.11 34.37
C GLY A 185 15.11 -10.21 33.32
N VAL A 186 14.58 -11.38 33.65
CA VAL A 186 14.47 -12.54 32.78
C VAL A 186 13.59 -12.17 31.57
N TYR A 187 14.19 -11.98 30.40
CA TYR A 187 13.46 -11.94 29.13
C TYR A 187 13.47 -13.34 28.53
N SER A 188 12.36 -14.06 28.70
CA SER A 188 12.09 -15.31 27.99
C SER A 188 11.81 -14.98 26.51
N ALA A 189 12.67 -15.48 25.64
CA ALA A 189 12.48 -15.44 24.20
C ALA A 189 11.40 -16.47 23.81
N SER A 190 10.16 -16.03 23.67
CA SER A 190 9.09 -16.83 23.07
C SER A 190 9.34 -16.97 21.57
N ARG A 191 9.93 -18.10 21.20
CA ARG A 191 10.17 -18.56 19.84
C ARG A 191 8.82 -19.03 19.26
N THR A 192 8.11 -18.16 18.53
CA THR A 192 6.90 -18.55 17.78
C THR A 192 7.30 -19.34 16.54
N THR A 193 7.20 -20.65 16.67
CA THR A 193 7.19 -21.63 15.57
C THR A 193 5.87 -21.45 14.81
N HIS A 194 5.89 -20.78 13.65
CA HIS A 194 4.76 -20.84 12.72
C HIS A 194 4.95 -22.07 11.83
N GLU A 195 4.28 -23.13 12.27
CA GLU A 195 4.04 -24.38 11.59
C GLU A 195 3.22 -24.09 10.32
N ARG A 196 3.80 -24.42 9.15
CA ARG A 196 3.10 -24.41 7.86
C ARG A 196 2.14 -25.60 7.84
N LEU A 197 0.86 -25.34 8.07
CA LEU A 197 -0.20 -26.28 7.69
C LEU A 197 -0.43 -26.16 6.19
N ALA A 198 -0.16 -27.25 5.47
CA ALA A 198 -0.49 -27.44 4.08
C ALA A 198 -2.01 -27.47 3.91
N GLU A 199 -2.55 -26.61 3.04
CA GLU A 199 -3.95 -26.69 2.61
C GLU A 199 -4.15 -27.91 1.71
N PRO A 200 -5.18 -28.74 1.95
CA PRO A 200 -5.54 -29.84 1.06
C PRO A 200 -6.23 -29.31 -0.21
N THR A 201 -5.64 -29.63 -1.36
CA THR A 201 -6.21 -29.39 -2.70
C THR A 201 -7.59 -30.06 -2.83
N PRO A 202 -8.65 -29.35 -3.24
CA PRO A 202 -9.95 -29.96 -3.48
C PRO A 202 -9.93 -30.82 -4.77
N PRO A 203 -10.72 -31.92 -4.83
CA PRO A 203 -10.83 -32.75 -6.02
C PRO A 203 -11.56 -32.03 -7.16
N ILE A 204 -10.99 -32.08 -8.35
CA ILE A 204 -11.55 -31.57 -9.60
C ILE A 204 -12.72 -32.47 -10.02
N PHE A 205 -13.95 -32.00 -9.86
CA PHE A 205 -15.15 -32.63 -10.44
C PHE A 205 -15.28 -32.22 -11.91
N LEU A 206 -14.92 -33.13 -12.82
CA LEU A 206 -15.24 -33.04 -14.24
C LEU A 206 -16.72 -33.43 -14.44
N ALA A 207 -17.59 -32.44 -14.55
CA ALA A 207 -18.98 -32.66 -14.98
C ALA A 207 -19.02 -32.87 -16.50
N THR A 208 -19.20 -34.12 -16.92
CA THR A 208 -19.54 -34.47 -18.30
C THR A 208 -21.00 -34.14 -18.55
N SER A 209 -21.27 -33.03 -19.23
CA SER A 209 -22.59 -32.68 -19.73
C SER A 209 -22.95 -33.60 -20.90
N ARG A 210 -23.99 -34.42 -20.71
CA ARG A 210 -24.54 -35.35 -21.69
C ARG A 210 -25.65 -34.63 -22.46
N ALA A 211 -25.43 -34.41 -23.75
CA ALA A 211 -26.40 -33.82 -24.66
C ALA A 211 -27.65 -34.72 -24.83
N ARG A 212 -28.82 -34.08 -24.94
CA ARG A 212 -30.00 -34.58 -25.65
C ARG A 212 -30.35 -33.58 -26.72
#